data_AF-A0A286GG84-F1
#
_entry.id   AF-A0A286GG84-F1
#
_cell.length_a   1.000
_cell.length_b   1.000
_cell.length_c   1.000
_cell.angle_alpha   90.00
_cell.angle_beta   90.00
_cell.angle_gamma   90.00
#
_symmetry.space_group_name_H-M   'P 1'
#
loop_
_entity.id
_entity.type
_entity.pdbx_description
1 polymer ?
#
loop_
_entity_poly.entity_id
_entity_poly.type
_entity_poly.pdbx_seq_one_letter_code
_entity_poly.pdbx_strand_id
1 'polypeptide(L)'
;MQTVPFRPELGVSGPCAAHIRAFLSRAAAAAATEGDGATVSLATLARLAADLADEIGDGSTALFDARRHMAFERVLARAFADLLPHRPGDDGRLHGAPLSRRLIRGLMKALTMMAGEEHMAERRLLAANLLTAHRARTAGNTDWDVLARDPLMTRLVRATLMGAAEHFGDFDRRLDWLCMVIDNHRPPRYEEDAEPDWHCTPDRAVLLLDALYGDLCLTLAQPGGEGRLSEDYGGEAVAALRALLGNLAARRDVPGAAA
;
A
#
# COMPACT_ATOMS: atom_id res chain seq x y z
N MET A 1 -17.96 43.37 -13.81
CA MET A 1 -17.88 42.35 -12.75
C MET A 1 -18.81 41.21 -13.14
N GLN A 2 -18.27 40.01 -13.35
CA GLN A 2 -19.07 38.81 -13.64
C GLN A 2 -19.28 38.05 -12.32
N THR A 3 -20.53 37.75 -11.99
CA THR A 3 -20.95 37.01 -10.80
C THR A 3 -21.53 35.66 -11.21
N VAL A 4 -21.35 34.63 -10.38
CA VAL A 4 -21.80 33.25 -10.64
C VAL A 4 -22.65 32.76 -9.46
N PRO A 5 -23.82 32.12 -9.69
CA PRO A 5 -24.67 31.62 -8.62
C PRO A 5 -24.06 30.39 -7.92
N PHE A 6 -24.00 30.42 -6.59
CA PHE A 6 -23.47 29.34 -5.75
C PHE A 6 -24.57 28.32 -5.38
N ARG A 7 -24.33 27.01 -5.57
CA ARG A 7 -25.24 25.93 -5.16
C ARG A 7 -24.53 24.93 -4.22
N PRO A 8 -24.93 24.84 -2.93
CA PRO A 8 -24.20 24.05 -1.93
C PRO A 8 -24.47 22.54 -1.93
N GLU A 9 -25.42 22.03 -2.72
CA GLU A 9 -25.92 20.64 -2.58
C GLU A 9 -25.20 19.58 -3.44
N LEU A 10 -23.91 19.76 -3.72
CA LEU A 10 -23.13 18.68 -4.32
C LEU A 10 -22.83 17.64 -3.23
N GLY A 11 -23.37 16.43 -3.37
CA GLY A 11 -23.07 15.30 -2.50
C GLY A 11 -21.60 14.89 -2.63
N VAL A 12 -20.72 15.49 -1.82
CA VAL A 12 -19.28 15.19 -1.83
C VAL A 12 -18.98 14.08 -0.83
N SER A 13 -18.59 12.90 -1.33
CA SER A 13 -18.05 11.79 -0.52
C SER A 13 -16.58 11.55 -0.87
N GLY A 14 -15.81 11.05 0.11
CA GLY A 14 -14.37 10.76 -0.03
C GLY A 14 -13.47 11.55 0.93
N PRO A 15 -12.15 11.27 0.92
CA PRO A 15 -11.18 11.82 1.88
C PRO A 15 -11.01 13.35 1.78
N CYS A 16 -11.36 13.95 0.64
CA CYS A 16 -11.36 15.40 0.44
C CYS A 16 -12.68 16.07 0.86
N ALA A 17 -13.69 15.29 1.28
CA ALA A 17 -15.03 15.84 1.56
C ALA A 17 -15.02 16.85 2.71
N ALA A 18 -14.13 16.71 3.69
CA ALA A 18 -13.99 17.71 4.77
C ALA A 18 -13.43 19.05 4.24
N HIS A 19 -12.39 19.01 3.42
CA HIS A 19 -11.78 20.20 2.81
C HIS A 19 -12.73 20.89 1.83
N ILE A 20 -13.45 20.11 1.02
CA ILE A 20 -14.45 20.64 0.08
C ILE A 20 -15.64 21.24 0.85
N ARG A 21 -16.13 20.60 1.93
CA ARG A 21 -17.16 21.20 2.80
C ARG A 21 -16.67 22.50 3.45
N ALA A 22 -15.45 22.53 3.96
CA ALA A 22 -14.86 23.74 4.54
C ALA A 22 -14.75 24.87 3.51
N PHE A 23 -14.33 24.56 2.29
CA PHE A 23 -14.32 25.51 1.16
C PHE A 23 -15.73 26.02 0.84
N LEU A 24 -16.72 25.13 0.69
CA LEU A 24 -18.10 25.52 0.40
C LEU A 24 -18.70 26.39 1.51
N SER A 25 -18.41 26.09 2.79
CA SER A 25 -18.81 26.92 3.92
C SER A 25 -18.16 28.31 3.90
N ARG A 26 -16.86 28.41 3.58
CA ARG A 26 -16.16 29.71 3.46
C ARG A 26 -16.67 30.53 2.27
N ALA A 27 -16.93 29.88 1.14
CA ALA A 27 -17.52 30.53 -0.03
C ALA A 27 -18.94 31.04 0.24
N ALA A 28 -19.77 30.27 0.95
CA ALA A 28 -21.11 30.69 1.37
C ALA A 28 -21.07 31.87 2.35
N ALA A 29 -20.13 31.87 3.30
CA ALA A 29 -19.94 32.98 4.24
C ALA A 29 -19.48 34.26 3.53
N ALA A 30 -18.58 34.15 2.56
CA ALA A 30 -18.13 35.28 1.74
C ALA A 30 -19.29 35.85 0.88
N ALA A 31 -20.13 34.99 0.32
CA ALA A 31 -21.34 35.39 -0.42
C ALA A 31 -22.32 36.20 0.46
N ALA A 32 -22.44 35.83 1.74
CA ALA A 32 -23.34 36.49 2.67
C ALA A 32 -22.85 37.89 3.09
N THR A 33 -21.53 38.13 3.06
CA THR A 33 -20.93 39.44 3.39
C THR A 33 -20.91 40.42 2.22
N GLU A 34 -21.01 39.95 0.97
CA GLU A 34 -20.97 40.79 -0.24
C GLU A 34 -22.33 41.43 -0.58
N GLY A 35 -23.37 41.21 0.24
CA GLY A 35 -24.52 42.11 0.36
C GLY A 35 -25.57 42.09 -0.76
N ASP A 36 -25.41 41.32 -1.83
CA ASP A 36 -26.41 41.23 -2.90
C ASP A 36 -26.54 39.80 -3.46
N GLY A 37 -27.70 39.18 -3.20
CA GLY A 37 -28.19 37.94 -3.79
C GLY A 37 -27.19 36.81 -4.02
N ALA A 38 -26.65 36.18 -2.97
CA ALA A 38 -25.89 34.92 -3.04
C ALA A 38 -24.83 34.84 -4.17
N THR A 39 -24.20 35.97 -4.49
CA THR A 39 -23.13 36.05 -5.49
C THR A 39 -21.80 36.23 -4.77
N VAL A 40 -20.79 35.47 -5.19
CA VAL A 40 -19.41 35.64 -4.75
C VAL A 40 -18.63 36.21 -5.92
N SER A 41 -17.82 37.24 -5.67
CA SER A 41 -16.95 37.79 -6.71
C SER A 41 -15.99 36.71 -7.24
N LEU A 42 -15.72 36.74 -8.56
CA LEU A 42 -14.82 35.78 -9.19
C LEU A 42 -13.39 35.84 -8.62
N ALA A 43 -12.96 37.01 -8.12
CA ALA A 43 -11.68 37.21 -7.45
C ALA A 43 -11.66 36.58 -6.04
N THR A 44 -12.77 36.70 -5.29
CA THR A 44 -12.94 36.05 -3.99
C THR A 44 -12.95 34.52 -4.14
N LEU A 45 -13.66 34.01 -5.15
CA LEU A 45 -13.68 32.58 -5.51
C LEU A 45 -12.29 32.08 -5.92
N ALA A 46 -11.57 32.83 -6.77
CA ALA A 46 -10.23 32.46 -7.21
C ALA A 46 -9.23 32.41 -6.05
N ARG A 47 -9.29 33.38 -5.11
CA ARG A 47 -8.46 33.37 -3.90
C ARG A 47 -8.79 32.18 -3.00
N LEU A 48 -10.07 31.93 -2.71
CA LEU A 48 -10.47 30.77 -1.89
C LEU A 48 -10.10 29.44 -2.55
N ALA A 49 -10.11 29.37 -3.89
CA ALA A 49 -9.70 28.19 -4.64
C ALA A 49 -8.18 28.02 -4.62
N ALA A 50 -7.40 29.11 -4.64
CA ALA A 50 -5.95 29.08 -4.45
C ALA A 50 -5.59 28.67 -3.01
N ASP A 51 -6.28 29.21 -2.00
CA ASP A 51 -6.10 28.82 -0.59
C ASP A 51 -6.48 27.35 -0.37
N LEU A 52 -7.53 26.86 -1.04
CA LEU A 52 -7.86 25.44 -1.05
C LEU A 52 -6.81 24.62 -1.81
N ALA A 53 -6.24 25.14 -2.90
CA ALA A 53 -5.18 24.48 -3.65
C ALA A 53 -3.84 24.47 -2.89
N ASP A 54 -3.60 25.40 -1.97
CA ASP A 54 -2.47 25.43 -1.02
C ASP A 54 -2.74 24.57 0.22
N GLU A 55 -3.98 24.51 0.74
CA GLU A 55 -4.39 23.53 1.77
C GLU A 55 -4.37 22.09 1.22
N ILE A 56 -4.77 21.91 -0.05
CA ILE A 56 -4.56 20.70 -0.86
C ILE A 56 -3.15 20.74 -1.49
N GLY A 57 -2.33 21.74 -1.19
CA GLY A 57 -1.00 21.98 -1.77
C GLY A 57 0.06 20.99 -1.29
N ASP A 58 -0.34 20.09 -0.40
CA ASP A 58 0.32 18.81 -0.22
C ASP A 58 -0.58 17.65 -0.67
N GLY A 59 -1.18 17.79 -1.84
CA GLY A 59 -2.06 16.80 -2.47
C GLY A 59 -1.30 15.50 -2.73
N SER A 60 0.03 15.60 -2.85
CA SER A 60 0.99 14.53 -2.61
C SER A 60 0.74 13.90 -1.23
N THR A 61 1.07 14.55 -0.12
CA THR A 61 1.01 13.91 1.20
C THR A 61 -0.40 13.54 1.66
N ALA A 62 -1.46 14.24 1.28
CA ALA A 62 -2.85 13.89 1.63
C ALA A 62 -3.42 12.72 0.80
N LEU A 63 -3.07 12.60 -0.49
CA LEU A 63 -3.33 11.37 -1.27
C LEU A 63 -2.40 10.23 -0.84
N PHE A 64 -1.17 10.53 -0.43
CA PHE A 64 -0.25 9.57 0.15
C PHE A 64 -0.70 9.13 1.54
N ASP A 65 -1.31 10.00 2.36
CA ASP A 65 -1.94 9.69 3.65
C ASP A 65 -3.23 8.90 3.45
N ALA A 66 -4.02 9.24 2.43
CA ALA A 66 -5.18 8.45 2.03
C ALA A 66 -4.77 7.02 1.60
N ARG A 67 -3.60 6.87 0.96
CA ARG A 67 -3.00 5.56 0.63
C ARG A 67 -2.38 4.87 1.85
N ARG A 68 -1.95 5.62 2.88
CA ARG A 68 -1.47 5.11 4.18
C ARG A 68 -2.62 4.66 5.12
N HIS A 69 -3.89 4.76 4.72
CA HIS A 69 -5.01 4.17 5.47
C HIS A 69 -5.12 2.65 5.32
N MET A 70 -4.40 2.05 4.38
CA MET A 70 -4.36 0.61 4.18
C MET A 70 -3.28 -0.01 5.08
N ALA A 71 -3.61 -0.16 6.37
CA ALA A 71 -2.69 -0.63 7.40
C ALA A 71 -2.06 -2.00 7.06
N PHE A 72 -2.88 -2.90 6.51
CA PHE A 72 -2.44 -4.23 6.09
C PHE A 72 -1.38 -4.15 5.00
N GLU A 73 -1.68 -3.46 3.90
CA GLU A 73 -0.78 -3.27 2.76
C GLU A 73 0.53 -2.61 3.16
N ARG A 74 0.48 -1.63 4.07
CA ARG A 74 1.69 -0.95 4.55
C ARG A 74 2.59 -1.88 5.35
N VAL A 75 2.02 -2.63 6.30
CA VAL A 75 2.80 -3.59 7.09
C VAL A 75 3.35 -4.71 6.21
N LEU A 76 2.58 -5.17 5.22
CA LEU A 76 3.06 -6.16 4.25
C LEU A 76 4.17 -5.59 3.36
N ALA A 77 4.02 -4.37 2.84
CA ALA A 77 5.03 -3.71 2.00
C ALA A 77 6.36 -3.48 2.72
N ARG A 78 6.32 -3.37 4.06
CA ARG A 78 7.52 -3.24 4.88
C ARG A 78 8.50 -4.41 4.72
N ALA A 79 8.00 -5.62 4.48
CA ALA A 79 8.85 -6.80 4.30
C ALA A 79 9.87 -6.66 3.15
N PHE A 80 9.60 -5.78 2.18
CA PHE A 80 10.49 -5.51 1.05
C PHE A 80 10.82 -4.02 0.89
N ALA A 81 10.61 -3.20 1.92
CA ALA A 81 10.81 -1.75 1.83
C ALA A 81 12.27 -1.38 1.48
N ASP A 82 13.25 -2.13 1.99
CA ASP A 82 14.68 -1.95 1.69
C ASP A 82 15.05 -2.14 0.21
N LEU A 83 14.14 -2.73 -0.59
CA LEU A 83 14.29 -2.91 -2.03
C LEU A 83 13.64 -1.79 -2.85
N LEU A 84 12.86 -0.93 -2.22
CA LEU A 84 12.15 0.19 -2.84
C LEU A 84 12.98 1.48 -2.74
N PRO A 85 12.81 2.44 -3.67
CA PRO A 85 13.44 3.75 -3.54
C PRO A 85 12.96 4.45 -2.27
N HIS A 86 13.76 5.30 -1.65
CA HIS A 86 13.36 6.09 -0.49
C HIS A 86 12.24 7.08 -0.85
N ARG A 87 11.31 7.34 0.09
CA ARG A 87 10.39 8.49 0.07
C ARG A 87 10.20 8.97 1.50
N PRO A 88 9.88 10.26 1.71
CA PRO A 88 9.56 10.77 3.04
C PRO A 88 8.46 9.93 3.74
N GLY A 89 8.79 9.41 4.92
CA GLY A 89 7.87 8.60 5.73
C GLY A 89 7.78 7.11 5.36
N ASP A 90 8.78 6.56 4.67
CA ASP A 90 8.86 5.14 4.31
C ASP A 90 10.28 4.58 4.47
N ASP A 91 10.38 3.26 4.64
CA ASP A 91 11.63 2.54 4.96
C ASP A 91 12.46 2.22 3.69
N GLY A 92 12.36 3.05 2.65
CA GLY A 92 12.99 2.78 1.36
C GLY A 92 14.49 3.10 1.32
N ARG A 93 15.22 2.46 0.40
CA ARG A 93 16.64 2.66 0.14
C ARG A 93 16.91 3.96 -0.63
N LEU A 94 17.88 4.75 -0.17
CA LEU A 94 18.22 6.06 -0.74
C LEU A 94 18.68 6.00 -2.21
N HIS A 95 19.48 5.00 -2.60
CA HIS A 95 20.04 4.87 -3.94
C HIS A 95 20.08 3.42 -4.43
N GLY A 96 19.93 3.21 -5.74
CA GLY A 96 20.10 1.88 -6.36
C GLY A 96 19.07 0.85 -5.91
N ALA A 97 17.82 1.27 -5.69
CA ALA A 97 16.74 0.36 -5.35
C ALA A 97 16.41 -0.57 -6.55
N PRO A 98 16.44 -1.91 -6.38
CA PRO A 98 16.19 -2.84 -7.48
C PRO A 98 14.71 -2.92 -7.90
N LEU A 99 13.79 -2.45 -7.04
CA LEU A 99 12.35 -2.52 -7.25
C LEU A 99 11.71 -1.13 -7.35
N SER A 100 10.60 -1.03 -8.08
CA SER A 100 9.80 0.20 -8.19
C SER A 100 8.60 0.19 -7.25
N ARG A 101 8.29 1.32 -6.60
CA ARG A 101 7.04 1.48 -5.82
C ARG A 101 5.76 1.24 -6.64
N ARG A 102 5.84 1.37 -7.97
CA ARG A 102 4.72 1.09 -8.87
C ARG A 102 4.27 -0.38 -8.81
N LEU A 103 5.14 -1.30 -8.37
CA LEU A 103 4.81 -2.71 -8.23
C LEU A 103 3.79 -2.99 -7.13
N ILE A 104 3.75 -2.16 -6.08
CA ILE A 104 2.98 -2.44 -4.85
C ILE A 104 1.50 -2.68 -5.19
N ARG A 105 0.91 -1.86 -6.05
CA ARG A 105 -0.50 -2.00 -6.44
C ARG A 105 -0.76 -3.35 -7.13
N GLY A 106 0.12 -3.73 -8.05
CA GLY A 106 0.00 -4.98 -8.78
C GLY A 106 0.24 -6.20 -7.90
N LEU A 107 1.19 -6.10 -6.96
CA LEU A 107 1.41 -7.12 -5.93
C LEU A 107 0.15 -7.31 -5.06
N MET A 108 -0.45 -6.23 -4.58
CA MET A 108 -1.69 -6.33 -3.79
C MET A 108 -2.84 -6.96 -4.59
N LYS A 109 -2.92 -6.67 -5.89
CA LYS A 109 -3.90 -7.35 -6.75
C LYS A 109 -3.60 -8.83 -6.90
N ALA A 110 -2.34 -9.22 -7.14
CA ALA A 110 -1.94 -10.62 -7.25
C ALA A 110 -2.24 -11.40 -5.95
N LEU A 111 -1.90 -10.83 -4.79
CA LEU A 111 -2.22 -11.41 -3.48
C LEU A 111 -3.72 -11.53 -3.26
N THR A 112 -4.51 -10.54 -3.69
CA THR A 112 -5.99 -10.59 -3.62
C THR A 112 -6.54 -11.70 -4.53
N MET A 113 -5.95 -11.90 -5.72
CA MET A 113 -6.37 -12.97 -6.64
C MET A 113 -6.04 -14.37 -6.12
N MET A 114 -4.95 -14.52 -5.36
CA MET A 114 -4.57 -15.78 -4.72
C MET A 114 -5.40 -16.06 -3.46
N ALA A 115 -5.49 -15.09 -2.55
CA ALA A 115 -6.22 -15.26 -1.28
C ALA A 115 -7.75 -15.20 -1.44
N GLY A 116 -8.26 -14.61 -2.52
CA GLY A 116 -9.66 -14.27 -2.69
C GLY A 116 -10.02 -12.89 -2.13
N GLU A 117 -10.99 -12.24 -2.78
CA GLU A 117 -11.47 -10.89 -2.43
C GLU A 117 -12.02 -10.83 -0.98
N GLU A 118 -12.79 -11.86 -0.57
CA GLU A 118 -13.41 -11.93 0.76
C GLU A 118 -12.37 -12.01 1.89
N HIS A 119 -11.45 -12.98 1.84
CA HIS A 119 -10.39 -13.10 2.84
C HIS A 119 -9.51 -11.85 2.90
N MET A 120 -9.22 -11.24 1.75
CA MET A 120 -8.43 -10.02 1.74
C MET A 120 -9.19 -8.82 2.33
N ALA A 121 -10.50 -8.70 2.06
CA ALA A 121 -11.34 -7.66 2.65
C ALA A 121 -11.44 -7.82 4.18
N GLU A 122 -11.60 -9.05 4.67
CA GLU A 122 -11.60 -9.34 6.11
C GLU A 122 -10.27 -8.92 6.77
N ARG A 123 -9.13 -9.30 6.18
CA ARG A 123 -7.80 -8.94 6.69
C ARG A 123 -7.57 -7.43 6.72
N ARG A 124 -7.99 -6.72 5.68
CA ARG A 124 -7.96 -5.24 5.64
C ARG A 124 -8.81 -4.63 6.76
N LEU A 125 -10.01 -5.15 6.99
CA LEU A 125 -10.90 -4.67 8.05
C LEU A 125 -10.27 -4.89 9.44
N LEU A 126 -9.73 -6.09 9.69
CA LEU A 126 -9.05 -6.39 10.95
C LEU A 126 -7.83 -5.48 11.17
N ALA A 127 -7.01 -5.27 10.12
CA ALA A 127 -5.87 -4.37 10.19
C ALA A 127 -6.28 -2.90 10.43
N ALA A 128 -7.38 -2.44 9.85
CA ALA A 128 -7.93 -1.11 10.08
C ALA A 128 -8.42 -0.94 11.53
N ASN A 129 -9.02 -1.98 12.11
CA ASN A 129 -9.41 -2.00 13.52
C ASN A 129 -8.18 -1.93 14.45
N LEU A 130 -7.10 -2.67 14.14
CA LEU A 130 -5.84 -2.60 14.88
C LEU A 130 -5.23 -1.20 14.83
N LEU A 131 -5.19 -0.57 13.65
CA LEU A 131 -4.71 0.80 13.49
C LEU A 131 -5.57 1.79 14.30
N THR A 132 -6.89 1.63 14.29
CA THR A 132 -7.81 2.48 15.05
C THR A 132 -7.56 2.34 16.56
N ALA A 133 -7.44 1.12 17.07
CA ALA A 133 -7.11 0.85 18.46
C ALA A 133 -5.72 1.36 18.86
N HIS A 134 -4.74 1.30 17.95
CA HIS A 134 -3.41 1.88 18.16
C HIS A 134 -3.47 3.41 18.30
N ARG A 135 -4.17 4.09 17.38
CA ARG A 135 -4.33 5.56 17.39
C ARG A 135 -5.07 6.06 18.63
N ALA A 136 -6.08 5.31 19.09
CA ALA A 136 -6.78 5.63 20.34
C ALA A 136 -5.85 5.63 21.56
N ARG A 137 -4.85 4.73 21.59
CA ARG A 137 -3.86 4.63 22.68
C ARG A 137 -2.73 5.66 22.58
N THR A 138 -2.50 6.23 21.40
CA THR A 138 -1.32 7.07 21.10
C THR A 138 -1.69 8.51 20.75
N ALA A 139 -2.86 8.97 21.21
CA ALA A 139 -3.37 10.32 20.97
C ALA A 139 -3.38 10.71 19.47
N GLY A 140 -3.69 9.75 18.60
CA GLY A 140 -3.76 9.95 17.15
C GLY A 140 -2.44 9.72 16.40
N ASN A 141 -1.30 9.54 17.09
CA ASN A 141 -0.05 9.22 16.42
C ASN A 141 -0.08 7.79 15.83
N THR A 142 0.71 7.52 14.79
CA THR A 142 0.83 6.18 14.21
C THR A 142 2.28 5.71 14.26
N ASP A 143 2.52 4.68 15.08
CA ASP A 143 3.82 4.01 15.16
C ASP A 143 3.71 2.71 14.38
N TRP A 144 4.29 2.71 13.19
CA TRP A 144 4.25 1.58 12.27
C TRP A 144 5.13 0.41 12.74
N ASP A 145 6.13 0.65 13.58
CA ASP A 145 6.99 -0.38 14.17
C ASP A 145 6.27 -1.15 15.24
N VAL A 146 5.48 -0.45 16.05
CA VAL A 146 4.61 -1.09 17.03
C VAL A 146 3.51 -1.87 16.32
N LEU A 147 2.87 -1.30 15.29
CA LEU A 147 1.81 -1.99 14.57
C LEU A 147 2.31 -3.22 13.79
N ALA A 148 3.50 -3.15 13.19
CA ALA A 148 4.10 -4.29 12.48
C ALA A 148 4.49 -5.44 13.42
N ARG A 149 4.82 -5.13 14.68
CA ARG A 149 5.12 -6.13 15.73
C ARG A 149 3.88 -6.61 16.48
N ASP A 150 2.70 -6.10 16.16
CA ASP A 150 1.46 -6.59 16.76
C ASP A 150 1.24 -8.07 16.37
N PRO A 151 0.98 -8.98 17.33
CA PRO A 151 0.82 -10.40 17.04
C PRO A 151 -0.33 -10.70 16.07
N LEU A 152 -1.43 -9.95 16.15
CA LEU A 152 -2.56 -10.13 15.25
C LEU A 152 -2.19 -9.63 13.85
N MET A 153 -1.54 -8.46 13.74
CA MET A 153 -1.06 -7.97 12.45
C MET A 153 -0.10 -8.96 11.78
N THR A 154 0.86 -9.48 12.56
CA THR A 154 1.82 -10.50 12.10
C THR A 154 1.09 -11.74 11.60
N ARG A 155 0.06 -12.21 12.32
CA ARG A 155 -0.76 -13.35 11.91
C ARG A 155 -1.52 -13.09 10.61
N LEU A 156 -2.08 -11.89 10.41
CA LEU A 156 -2.78 -11.53 9.17
C LEU A 156 -1.85 -11.57 7.95
N VAL A 157 -0.65 -11.01 8.09
CA VAL A 157 0.37 -11.02 7.03
C VAL A 157 0.81 -12.45 6.75
N ARG A 158 1.17 -13.22 7.79
CA ARG A 158 1.58 -14.62 7.64
C ARG A 158 0.50 -15.49 7.00
N ALA A 159 -0.75 -15.40 7.45
CA ALA A 159 -1.87 -16.14 6.85
C ALA A 159 -2.03 -15.83 5.36
N THR A 160 -1.79 -14.58 4.95
CA THR A 160 -1.82 -14.19 3.53
C THR A 160 -0.68 -14.82 2.75
N LEU A 161 0.54 -14.78 3.28
CA LEU A 161 1.71 -15.33 2.62
C LEU A 161 1.69 -16.86 2.57
N MET A 162 1.22 -17.52 3.63
CA MET A 162 1.03 -18.97 3.68
C MET A 162 0.05 -19.43 2.61
N GLY A 163 -1.14 -18.81 2.53
CA GLY A 163 -2.11 -19.15 1.48
C GLY A 163 -1.59 -18.80 0.08
N ALA A 164 -0.82 -17.71 -0.08
CA ALA A 164 -0.20 -17.38 -1.36
C ALA A 164 0.86 -18.41 -1.79
N ALA A 165 1.58 -19.02 -0.85
CA ALA A 165 2.65 -19.98 -1.16
C ALA A 165 2.14 -21.22 -1.90
N GLU A 166 0.91 -21.68 -1.60
CA GLU A 166 0.27 -22.83 -2.23
C GLU A 166 0.11 -22.69 -3.75
N HIS A 167 0.06 -21.45 -4.26
CA HIS A 167 -0.10 -21.19 -5.69
C HIS A 167 1.20 -21.36 -6.50
N PHE A 168 2.35 -21.49 -5.83
CA PHE A 168 3.67 -21.60 -6.47
C PHE A 168 4.12 -23.04 -6.74
N GLY A 169 3.19 -24.00 -6.81
CA GLY A 169 3.51 -25.40 -7.14
C GLY A 169 4.21 -25.57 -8.50
N ASP A 170 3.78 -24.82 -9.52
CA ASP A 170 4.52 -24.61 -10.76
C ASP A 170 5.18 -23.22 -10.69
N PHE A 171 6.41 -23.20 -10.16
CA PHE A 171 7.08 -21.97 -9.75
C PHE A 171 7.29 -20.99 -10.91
N ASP A 172 7.87 -21.46 -12.02
CA ASP A 172 8.21 -20.61 -13.16
C ASP A 172 6.96 -20.02 -13.82
N ARG A 173 5.95 -20.86 -14.05
CA ARG A 173 4.67 -20.39 -14.60
C ARG A 173 3.99 -19.40 -13.68
N ARG A 174 4.05 -19.62 -12.36
CA ARG A 174 3.45 -18.70 -11.39
C ARG A 174 4.22 -17.38 -11.30
N LEU A 175 5.54 -17.42 -11.46
CA LEU A 175 6.40 -16.24 -11.47
C LEU A 175 6.10 -15.35 -12.70
N ASP A 176 5.96 -15.95 -13.87
CA ASP A 176 5.57 -15.24 -15.11
C ASP A 176 4.19 -14.59 -14.96
N TRP A 177 3.22 -15.33 -14.39
CA TRP A 177 1.90 -14.80 -14.09
C TRP A 177 1.98 -13.61 -13.11
N LEU A 178 2.80 -13.69 -12.06
CA LEU A 178 2.97 -12.62 -11.09
C LEU A 178 3.53 -11.37 -11.76
N CYS A 179 4.57 -11.51 -12.59
CA CYS A 179 5.18 -10.41 -13.35
C CYS A 179 4.13 -9.72 -14.23
N MET A 180 3.36 -10.50 -14.98
CA MET A 180 2.28 -10.00 -15.83
C MET A 180 1.22 -9.23 -15.02
N VAL A 181 0.74 -9.78 -13.90
CA VAL A 181 -0.26 -9.11 -13.05
C VAL A 181 0.29 -7.80 -12.50
N ILE A 182 1.55 -7.80 -12.05
CA ILE A 182 2.21 -6.60 -11.54
C ILE A 182 2.25 -5.53 -12.62
N ASP A 183 2.76 -5.86 -13.80
CA ASP A 183 2.95 -4.91 -14.88
C ASP A 183 1.63 -4.32 -15.40
N ASN A 184 0.56 -5.12 -15.45
CA ASN A 184 -0.78 -4.70 -15.88
C ASN A 184 -1.48 -3.75 -14.90
N HIS A 185 -1.04 -3.69 -13.64
CA HIS A 185 -1.66 -2.87 -12.60
C HIS A 185 -0.76 -1.74 -12.09
N ARG A 186 0.34 -1.45 -12.80
CA ARG A 186 1.22 -0.32 -12.47
C ARG A 186 0.45 1.00 -12.63
N PRO A 187 0.47 1.91 -11.64
CA PRO A 187 -0.05 3.25 -11.83
C PRO A 187 0.77 4.00 -12.90
N PRO A 188 0.22 5.11 -13.44
CA PRO A 188 0.99 6.03 -14.26
C PRO A 188 2.28 6.45 -13.54
N ARG A 189 3.27 6.83 -14.34
CA ARG A 189 4.55 7.34 -13.85
C ARG A 189 4.34 8.55 -12.94
N TYR A 190 5.14 8.61 -11.88
CA TYR A 190 5.38 9.83 -11.10
C TYR A 190 6.76 10.39 -11.46
N GLU A 191 6.97 11.70 -11.30
CA GLU A 191 8.26 12.35 -11.60
C GLU A 191 9.42 11.79 -10.77
N GLU A 192 9.12 11.30 -9.57
CA GLU A 192 10.08 10.73 -8.62
C GLU A 192 10.54 9.30 -8.96
N ASP A 193 9.96 8.67 -9.98
CA ASP A 193 10.30 7.30 -10.34
C ASP A 193 11.65 7.26 -11.09
N ALA A 194 12.65 6.61 -10.50
CA ALA A 194 14.04 6.61 -10.98
C ALA A 194 14.26 5.85 -12.31
N GLU A 195 13.40 4.88 -12.64
CA GLU A 195 13.51 4.05 -13.85
C GLU A 195 12.21 4.17 -14.67
N PRO A 196 12.21 4.95 -15.78
CA PRO A 196 11.01 5.25 -16.56
C PRO A 196 10.30 3.99 -17.10
N ASP A 197 11.11 3.00 -17.49
CA ASP A 197 10.68 1.77 -18.14
C ASP A 197 10.79 0.55 -17.21
N TRP A 198 10.66 0.76 -15.90
CA TRP A 198 10.74 -0.35 -14.94
C TRP A 198 9.66 -1.40 -15.21
N HIS A 199 10.04 -2.65 -15.44
CA HIS A 199 9.15 -3.81 -15.59
C HIS A 199 9.45 -4.88 -14.54
N CYS A 200 8.41 -5.63 -14.16
CA CYS A 200 8.58 -6.79 -13.29
C CYS A 200 9.16 -7.95 -14.12
N THR A 201 10.44 -8.24 -13.93
CA THR A 201 11.12 -9.41 -14.50
C THR A 201 11.13 -10.56 -13.49
N PRO A 202 11.33 -11.82 -13.95
CA PRO A 202 11.47 -12.97 -13.05
C PRO A 202 12.48 -12.75 -11.93
N ASP A 203 13.65 -12.18 -12.23
CA ASP A 203 14.70 -11.92 -11.22
C ASP A 203 14.25 -10.89 -10.17
N ARG A 204 13.58 -9.82 -10.60
CA ARG A 204 12.99 -8.82 -9.69
C ARG A 204 11.86 -9.43 -8.85
N ALA A 205 11.06 -10.33 -9.42
CA ALA A 205 10.02 -11.04 -8.70
C ALA A 205 10.60 -12.04 -7.67
N VAL A 206 11.72 -12.70 -7.99
CA VAL A 206 12.46 -13.53 -7.02
C VAL A 206 12.97 -12.68 -5.85
N LEU A 207 13.59 -11.51 -6.11
CA LEU A 207 14.02 -10.59 -5.04
C LEU A 207 12.86 -10.16 -4.15
N LEU A 208 11.71 -9.85 -4.75
CA LEU A 208 10.50 -9.49 -4.03
C LEU A 208 9.99 -10.64 -3.14
N LEU A 209 9.92 -11.86 -3.68
CA LEU A 209 9.44 -13.03 -2.95
C LEU A 209 10.41 -13.42 -1.83
N ASP A 210 11.72 -13.34 -2.07
CA ASP A 210 12.75 -13.61 -1.05
C ASP A 210 12.57 -12.68 0.16
N ALA A 211 12.39 -11.37 -0.10
CA ALA A 211 12.12 -10.39 0.95
C ALA A 211 10.77 -10.64 1.66
N LEU A 212 9.70 -10.92 0.91
CA LEU A 212 8.37 -11.18 1.48
C LEU A 212 8.35 -12.41 2.40
N TYR A 213 9.04 -13.48 2.02
CA TYR A 213 9.02 -14.75 2.74
C TYR A 213 10.20 -14.91 3.72
N GLY A 214 11.12 -13.95 3.79
CA GLY A 214 12.32 -14.01 4.65
C GLY A 214 11.99 -14.27 6.12
N ASP A 215 10.96 -13.63 6.67
CA ASP A 215 10.55 -13.79 8.07
C ASP A 215 9.97 -15.20 8.37
N LEU A 216 9.27 -15.79 7.38
CA LEU A 216 8.78 -17.17 7.44
C LEU A 216 9.94 -18.17 7.29
N CYS A 217 10.94 -17.88 6.47
CA CYS A 217 12.16 -18.66 6.36
C CYS A 217 12.93 -18.69 7.70
N LEU A 218 13.08 -17.53 8.35
CA LEU A 218 13.69 -17.44 9.67
C LEU A 218 12.89 -18.22 10.71
N THR A 219 11.55 -18.14 10.67
CA THR A 219 10.68 -18.90 11.56
C THR A 219 10.85 -20.41 11.37
N LEU A 220 10.91 -20.90 10.14
CA LEU A 220 11.14 -22.32 9.84
C LEU A 220 12.51 -22.82 10.32
N ALA A 221 13.54 -21.97 10.27
CA ALA A 221 14.89 -22.32 10.70
C ALA A 221 15.03 -22.43 12.24
N GLN A 222 14.07 -21.91 13.01
CA GLN A 222 14.10 -22.00 14.47
C GLN A 222 13.73 -23.40 14.97
N PRO A 223 14.29 -23.85 16.11
CA PRO A 223 13.83 -25.06 16.79
C PRO A 223 12.31 -25.04 17.04
N GLY A 224 11.62 -26.09 16.58
CA GLY A 224 10.17 -26.22 16.66
C GLY A 224 9.37 -25.25 15.79
N GLY A 225 10.02 -24.45 14.94
CA GLY A 225 9.34 -23.49 14.04
C GLY A 225 8.37 -24.17 13.07
N GLU A 226 8.79 -25.28 12.48
CA GLU A 226 7.96 -26.09 11.60
C GLU A 226 6.71 -26.63 12.31
N GLY A 227 6.86 -27.11 13.55
CA GLY A 227 5.73 -27.59 14.37
C GLY A 227 4.71 -26.49 14.61
N ARG A 228 5.17 -25.30 15.05
CA ARG A 228 4.29 -24.13 15.26
C ARG A 228 3.55 -23.72 14.00
N LEU A 229 4.26 -23.64 12.86
CA LEU A 229 3.62 -23.29 11.59
C LEU A 229 2.63 -24.37 11.12
N SER A 230 2.93 -25.65 11.36
CA SER A 230 2.02 -26.75 11.02
C SER A 230 0.77 -26.76 11.90
N GLU A 231 0.89 -26.40 13.18
CA GLU A 231 -0.25 -26.21 14.09
C GLU A 231 -1.16 -25.06 13.64
N ASP A 232 -0.57 -23.93 13.22
CA ASP A 232 -1.31 -22.73 12.83
C ASP A 232 -1.93 -22.80 11.43
N TYR A 233 -1.26 -23.45 10.47
CA TYR A 233 -1.60 -23.40 9.04
C TYR A 233 -1.77 -24.77 8.36
N GLY A 234 -1.43 -25.87 9.04
CA GLY A 234 -1.48 -27.21 8.49
C GLY A 234 -0.21 -27.63 7.74
N GLY A 235 0.03 -28.94 7.67
CA GLY A 235 1.23 -29.51 7.07
C GLY A 235 1.38 -29.27 5.57
N GLU A 236 0.26 -29.21 4.82
CA GLU A 236 0.28 -28.96 3.38
C GLU A 236 0.77 -27.54 3.05
N ALA A 237 0.29 -26.53 3.79
CA ALA A 237 0.74 -25.15 3.63
C ALA A 237 2.23 -24.98 3.97
N VAL A 238 2.70 -25.69 5.00
CA VAL A 238 4.13 -25.73 5.36
C VAL A 238 4.96 -26.41 4.27
N ALA A 239 4.47 -27.50 3.67
CA ALA A 239 5.14 -28.16 2.55
C ALA A 239 5.23 -27.24 1.32
N ALA A 240 4.16 -26.50 1.00
CA ALA A 240 4.14 -25.51 -0.06
C ALA A 240 5.14 -24.36 0.20
N LEU A 241 5.18 -23.85 1.43
CA LEU A 241 6.18 -22.85 1.83
C LEU A 241 7.61 -23.37 1.65
N ARG A 242 7.91 -24.60 2.06
CA ARG A 242 9.24 -25.21 1.87
C ARG A 242 9.60 -25.36 0.39
N ALA A 243 8.65 -25.77 -0.45
CA ALA A 243 8.87 -25.88 -1.88
C ALA A 243 9.17 -24.51 -2.50
N LEU A 244 8.41 -23.48 -2.14
CA LEU A 244 8.66 -22.10 -2.57
C LEU A 244 10.05 -21.61 -2.16
N LEU A 245 10.41 -21.75 -0.88
CA LEU A 245 11.72 -21.35 -0.36
C LEU A 245 12.87 -22.11 -1.03
N GLY A 246 12.68 -23.40 -1.33
CA GLY A 246 13.65 -24.21 -2.08
C GLY A 246 13.88 -23.67 -3.50
N ASN A 247 12.81 -23.30 -4.20
CA ASN A 247 12.91 -22.69 -5.53
C ASN A 247 13.61 -21.32 -5.48
N LEU A 248 13.32 -20.48 -4.48
CA LEU A 248 13.99 -19.19 -4.30
C LEU A 248 15.49 -19.37 -4.02
N ALA A 249 15.86 -20.30 -3.15
CA ALA A 249 17.25 -20.61 -2.86
C ALA A 249 18.00 -21.11 -4.11
N ALA A 250 17.38 -22.01 -4.88
CA ALA A 250 17.97 -22.53 -6.11
C ALA A 250 18.24 -21.42 -7.14
N ARG A 251 17.40 -20.38 -7.21
CA ARG A 251 17.56 -19.22 -8.11
C ARG A 251 18.68 -18.27 -7.66
N ARG A 252 18.90 -18.14 -6.35
CA ARG A 252 20.00 -17.32 -5.80
C ARG A 252 21.38 -17.90 -6.11
N ASP A 253 21.48 -19.22 -6.09
CA ASP A 253 22.75 -19.94 -6.27
C ASP A 253 23.15 -20.09 -7.76
N VAL A 254 22.35 -19.55 -8.70
CA VAL A 254 22.74 -19.46 -10.13
C VAL A 254 23.63 -18.22 -10.33
N PRO A 255 24.94 -18.38 -10.61
CA PRO A 255 25.80 -17.25 -10.89
C PRO A 255 25.52 -16.73 -12.30
N GLY A 256 24.89 -15.54 -12.43
CA GLY A 256 24.81 -14.88 -13.75
C GLY A 256 23.72 -13.83 -14.00
N ALA A 257 22.75 -13.58 -13.11
CA ALA A 257 21.64 -12.65 -13.38
C ALA A 257 21.86 -11.21 -12.86
N ALA A 258 23.10 -10.73 -12.89
CA ALA A 258 23.43 -9.32 -12.66
C ALA A 258 24.36 -8.83 -13.77
N ALA A 259 23.75 -8.32 -14.84
CA ALA A 259 24.38 -7.49 -15.86
C ALA A 259 23.41 -6.36 -16.21
#